data_AF-A0A952FH83-F1
#
_entry.id   AF-A0A952FH83-F1
#
_cell.length_a   1.000
_cell.length_b   1.000
_cell.length_c   1.000
_cell.angle_alpha   90.00
_cell.angle_beta   90.00
_cell.angle_gamma   90.00
#
_symmetry.space_group_name_H-M   'P 1'
#
loop_
_entity.id
_entity.type
_entity.pdbx_description
1 polymer ?
#
loop_
_entity_poly.entity_id
_entity_poly.type
_entity_poly.pdbx_seq_one_letter_code
_entity_poly.pdbx_strand_id
1 'polypeptide(L)'
;MKLNTALVDRTVTRFGAQALPDNHPAMSQLSTMFGEHTFLLDGDGLYILEAVEIPPAGAPAGQVIKLASWADAERTTLAPHEPEPTDVMVEFGPIDPDKDV
;
A
#
# COMPACT_ATOMS: atom_id res chain seq x y z
N MET A 1 4.90 -4.58 7.70
CA MET A 1 6.17 -3.82 7.56
C MET A 1 5.82 -2.47 6.96
N LYS A 2 6.30 -1.35 7.52
CA LYS A 2 6.01 -0.01 6.97
C LYS A 2 7.01 0.35 5.88
N LEU A 3 6.52 0.79 4.73
CA LEU A 3 7.36 1.23 3.62
C LEU A 3 7.95 2.61 3.89
N ASN A 4 9.15 2.85 3.36
CA ASN A 4 9.78 4.17 3.39
C ASN A 4 8.97 5.15 2.51
N THR A 5 8.88 6.42 2.91
CA THR A 5 8.09 7.48 2.25
C THR A 5 8.34 7.57 0.73
N ALA A 6 9.56 7.32 0.28
CA ALA A 6 9.91 7.30 -1.15
C ALA A 6 9.20 6.18 -1.94
N LEU A 7 8.96 5.02 -1.30
CA LEU A 7 8.26 3.89 -1.90
C LEU A 7 6.75 4.14 -1.94
N VAL A 8 6.25 4.83 -0.91
CA VAL A 8 4.87 5.29 -0.83
C VAL A 8 4.56 6.25 -1.97
N ASP A 9 5.37 7.30 -2.14
CA ASP A 9 5.20 8.30 -3.21
C ASP A 9 5.26 7.69 -4.62
N ARG A 10 6.16 6.72 -4.82
CA ARG A 10 6.27 5.98 -6.07
C ARG A 10 5.07 5.10 -6.35
N THR A 11 4.51 4.45 -5.33
CA THR A 11 3.28 3.67 -5.45
C THR A 11 2.10 4.58 -5.78
N VAL A 12 1.98 5.72 -5.09
CA VAL A 12 0.95 6.73 -5.36
C VAL A 12 1.02 7.20 -6.81
N THR A 13 2.24 7.48 -7.31
CA THR A 13 2.44 7.93 -8.70
C THR A 13 2.13 6.86 -9.74
N ARG A 14 2.40 5.58 -9.44
CA ARG A 14 2.22 4.47 -10.40
C ARG A 14 0.82 3.88 -10.37
N PHE A 15 0.24 3.73 -9.19
CA PHE A 15 -1.06 3.10 -8.95
C PHE A 15 -2.21 4.11 -8.95
N GLY A 16 -1.94 5.38 -8.65
CA GLY A 16 -2.97 6.42 -8.59
C GLY A 16 -3.76 6.48 -7.28
N ALA A 17 -3.47 5.59 -6.32
CA ALA A 17 -4.06 5.64 -4.99
C ALA A 17 -3.30 6.58 -4.06
N GLN A 18 -3.99 7.15 -3.08
CA GLN A 18 -3.36 7.99 -2.06
C GLN A 18 -2.93 7.16 -0.86
N ALA A 19 -1.71 7.33 -0.39
CA ALA A 19 -1.29 6.70 0.84
C ALA A 19 -1.94 7.34 2.07
N LEU A 20 -2.42 6.51 2.99
CA LEU A 20 -2.93 6.99 4.27
C LEU A 20 -1.76 7.39 5.16
N PRO A 21 -1.74 8.64 5.68
CA PRO A 21 -0.75 9.03 6.66
C PRO A 21 -0.99 8.28 7.98
N ASP A 22 0.10 7.95 8.68
CA ASP A 22 0.03 7.25 9.98
C ASP A 22 -0.84 7.95 11.03
N ASN A 23 -1.00 9.27 10.91
CA ASN A 23 -1.81 10.08 11.81
C ASN A 23 -3.32 10.09 11.48
N HIS A 24 -3.77 9.27 10.52
CA HIS A 24 -5.18 9.20 10.16
C HIS A 24 -5.98 8.44 11.25
N PRO A 25 -7.17 8.91 11.69
CA PRO A 25 -7.94 8.26 12.76
C PRO A 25 -8.34 6.80 12.44
N ALA A 26 -8.46 6.47 11.14
CA ALA A 26 -8.71 5.09 10.71
C ALA A 26 -7.48 4.17 10.78
N MET A 27 -6.25 4.70 10.86
CA MET A 27 -5.02 3.89 10.89
C MET A 27 -4.97 2.95 12.10
N SER A 28 -5.45 3.38 13.26
CA SER A 28 -5.47 2.52 14.46
C SER A 28 -6.40 1.31 14.28
N GLN A 29 -7.55 1.49 13.63
CA GLN A 29 -8.47 0.39 13.30
C GLN A 29 -7.88 -0.52 12.24
N LEU A 30 -7.39 0.05 11.14
CA LEU A 30 -6.79 -0.72 10.04
C LEU A 30 -5.59 -1.53 10.52
N SER A 31 -4.72 -0.93 11.34
CA SER A 31 -3.56 -1.62 11.92
C SER A 31 -3.96 -2.72 12.90
N THR A 32 -5.09 -2.58 13.59
CA THR A 32 -5.63 -3.64 14.46
C THR A 32 -6.19 -4.81 13.65
N MET A 33 -6.82 -4.54 12.50
CA MET A 33 -7.47 -5.56 11.68
C MET A 33 -6.49 -6.29 10.75
N PHE A 34 -5.57 -5.54 10.13
CA PHE A 34 -4.69 -6.01 9.08
C PHE A 34 -3.21 -5.98 9.46
N GLY A 35 -2.87 -5.42 10.62
CA GLY A 35 -1.48 -5.23 11.06
C GLY A 35 -0.86 -3.92 10.56
N GLU A 36 0.38 -3.67 10.96
CA GLU A 36 1.10 -2.45 10.56
C GLU A 36 1.62 -2.54 9.11
N HIS A 37 0.84 -1.93 8.21
CA HIS A 37 1.15 -1.83 6.78
C HIS A 37 0.98 -0.40 6.28
N THR A 38 1.56 -0.15 5.10
CA THR A 38 1.26 1.06 4.34
C THR A 38 -0.08 0.85 3.64
N PHE A 39 -1.09 1.57 4.11
CA PHE A 39 -2.43 1.56 3.52
C PHE A 39 -2.50 2.60 2.40
N LEU A 40 -3.08 2.21 1.29
CA LEU A 40 -3.41 3.08 0.16
C LEU A 40 -4.92 3.08 -0.03
N LEU A 41 -5.47 4.24 -0.31
CA LEU A 41 -6.89 4.44 -0.51
C LEU A 41 -7.11 5.08 -1.87
N ASP A 42 -8.03 4.49 -2.61
CA ASP A 42 -8.50 5.00 -3.90
C ASP A 42 -10.03 5.03 -3.92
N GLY A 43 -10.62 5.57 -4.99
CA GLY A 43 -12.05 5.57 -5.22
C GLY A 43 -12.71 4.19 -5.26
N ASP A 44 -11.95 3.11 -5.46
CA ASP A 44 -12.44 1.73 -5.51
C ASP A 44 -12.33 0.99 -4.15
N GLY A 45 -11.41 1.40 -3.27
CA GLY A 45 -11.29 0.81 -1.94
C GLY A 45 -9.98 1.08 -1.23
N LEU A 46 -9.66 0.17 -0.30
CA LEU A 46 -8.42 0.14 0.47
C LEU A 46 -7.51 -0.97 -0.04
N TYR A 47 -6.26 -0.60 -0.21
CA TYR A 47 -5.18 -1.45 -0.65
C TYR A 47 -4.03 -1.37 0.36
N ILE A 48 -3.17 -2.37 0.34
CA ILE A 48 -1.85 -2.30 0.95
C ILE A 48 -0.81 -2.58 -0.10
N LEU A 49 0.41 -2.17 0.19
CA LEU A 49 1.57 -2.59 -0.56
C LEU A 49 2.38 -3.57 0.29
N GLU A 50 2.50 -4.79 -0.19
CA GLU A 50 3.30 -5.83 0.45
C GLU A 50 4.61 -6.01 -0.31
N ALA A 51 5.74 -5.92 0.39
CA ALA A 51 7.04 -6.15 -0.22
C ALA A 51 7.19 -7.63 -0.56
N VAL A 52 7.59 -7.94 -1.79
CA VAL A 52 7.85 -9.30 -2.23
C VAL A 52 9.22 -9.72 -1.71
N GLU A 53 9.27 -10.72 -0.81
CA GLU A 53 10.52 -11.19 -0.19
C GLU A 53 11.55 -11.68 -1.21
N ILE A 54 11.09 -12.21 -2.36
CA ILE A 54 11.95 -12.69 -3.45
C ILE A 54 11.54 -11.99 -4.74
N PRO A 55 12.16 -10.84 -5.06
CA PRO A 55 11.86 -10.15 -6.31
C PRO A 55 12.43 -10.92 -7.51
N PRO A 56 11.67 -11.04 -8.62
CA PRO A 56 12.08 -11.80 -9.80
C PRO A 56 13.33 -11.24 -10.52
N ALA A 57 13.70 -9.98 -10.26
CA ALA A 57 14.83 -9.31 -10.91
C ALA A 57 15.92 -8.82 -9.92
N GLY A 58 15.88 -9.23 -8.65
CA GLY A 58 16.80 -8.74 -7.61
C GLY A 58 16.58 -7.29 -7.17
N ALA A 59 15.71 -6.54 -7.85
CA ALA A 59 15.26 -5.22 -7.41
C ALA A 59 14.08 -5.37 -6.45
N PRO A 60 14.10 -4.73 -5.27
CA PRO A 60 12.99 -4.80 -4.34
C PRO A 60 11.71 -4.32 -5.05
N ALA A 61 10.64 -5.08 -4.89
CA ALA A 61 9.33 -4.80 -5.49
C ALA A 61 8.24 -5.04 -4.46
N GLY A 62 7.11 -4.37 -4.63
CA GLY A 62 5.92 -4.57 -3.81
C GLY A 62 4.72 -4.90 -4.66
N GLN A 63 3.89 -5.82 -4.19
CA GLN A 63 2.61 -6.13 -4.78
C GLN A 63 1.51 -5.33 -4.09
N VAL A 64 0.64 -4.72 -4.89
CA VAL A 64 -0.54 -4.06 -4.38
C VAL A 64 -1.61 -5.12 -4.12
N ILE A 65 -2.13 -5.17 -2.90
CA ILE A 65 -3.14 -6.13 -2.46
C ILE A 65 -4.36 -5.35 -1.98
N LYS A 66 -5.53 -5.66 -2.52
CA LYS A 66 -6.79 -5.07 -2.09
C LYS A 66 -7.27 -5.77 -0.82
N LEU A 67 -7.56 -5.00 0.22
CA LEU A 67 -8.01 -5.54 1.52
C LEU A 67 -9.47 -5.18 1.83
N ALA A 68 -9.94 -4.07 1.31
CA ALA A 68 -11.31 -3.64 1.54
C ALA A 68 -11.85 -2.89 0.32
N SER A 69 -13.16 -2.96 0.15
CA SER A 69 -13.90 -2.18 -0.84
C SER A 69 -14.82 -1.20 -0.12
N TRP A 70 -15.19 -0.10 -0.78
CA TRP A 70 -16.20 0.79 -0.21
C TRP A 70 -17.55 0.08 -0.12
N ALA A 71 -18.11 0.01 1.08
CA ALA A 71 -19.43 -0.55 1.32
C ALA A 71 -20.55 0.42 0.87
N ASP A 72 -20.23 1.72 0.84
CA ASP A 72 -21.15 2.81 0.54
C ASP A 72 -20.66 3.64 -0.65
N ALA A 73 -21.60 4.14 -1.45
CA ALA A 73 -21.31 5.07 -2.54
C ALA A 73 -20.67 6.39 -2.05
N GLU A 74 -20.91 6.75 -0.78
CA GLU A 74 -20.33 7.93 -0.13
C GLU A 74 -18.89 7.71 0.36
N ARG A 75 -18.34 6.49 0.22
CA ARG A 75 -16.97 6.15 0.63
C ARG A 75 -16.69 6.49 2.10
N THR A 76 -17.65 6.21 2.96
CA THR A 76 -17.57 6.43 4.41
C THR A 76 -17.24 5.16 5.18
N THR A 77 -17.64 4.00 4.64
CA THR A 77 -17.45 2.69 5.28
C THR A 77 -16.67 1.77 4.36
N LEU A 78 -15.59 1.21 4.88
CA LEU A 78 -14.82 0.16 4.21
C LEU A 78 -15.34 -1.22 4.66
N ALA A 79 -15.68 -2.07 3.70
CA ALA A 79 -15.98 -3.47 3.91
C ALA A 79 -14.69 -4.30 3.72
N PRO A 80 -14.08 -4.80 4.79
CA PRO A 80 -12.92 -5.68 4.69
C PRO A 80 -13.32 -6.99 3.99
N HIS A 81 -12.43 -7.52 3.15
CA HIS A 81 -12.57 -8.81 2.48
C HIS A 81 -11.27 -9.60 2.55
N GLU A 82 -11.27 -10.83 2.00
CA GLU A 82 -10.04 -11.61 1.89
C GLU A 82 -9.01 -10.85 1.04
N PRO A 83 -7.71 -10.87 1.38
CA PRO A 83 -6.69 -10.15 0.65
C PRO A 83 -6.62 -10.59 -0.82
N GLU A 84 -6.91 -9.67 -1.74
CA GLU A 84 -6.90 -9.93 -3.18
C GLU A 84 -5.67 -9.29 -3.82
N PRO A 85 -4.64 -10.07 -4.18
CA PRO A 85 -3.47 -9.55 -4.87
C PRO A 85 -3.87 -9.01 -6.24
N THR A 86 -3.49 -7.78 -6.53
CA THR A 86 -3.73 -7.18 -7.84
C THR A 86 -2.56 -7.50 -8.78
N ASP A 87 -2.79 -7.35 -10.09
CA ASP A 87 -1.74 -7.44 -11.12
C ASP A 87 -0.77 -6.24 -11.09
N VAL A 88 -0.95 -5.30 -10.16
CA VAL A 88 -0.08 -4.14 -10.02
C VAL A 88 1.10 -4.47 -9.11
N MET A 89 2.28 -4.56 -9.73
CA MET A 89 3.56 -4.54 -9.02
C MET A 89 4.22 -3.18 -9.12
N VAL A 90 4.68 -2.68 -7.99
CA VAL A 90 5.51 -1.48 -7.89
C VAL A 90 6.93 -1.90 -7.62
N GLU A 91 7.79 -1.77 -8.63
CA GLU A 91 9.22 -1.86 -8.42
C GLU A 91 9.65 -0.70 -7.51
N PHE A 92 10.41 -0.99 -6.47
CA PHE A 92 11.02 0.02 -5.59
C PHE A 92 12.32 0.59 -6.19
N GLY A 93 12.81 -0.02 -7.27
CA GLY A 93 14.08 0.33 -7.92
C GLY A 93 15.27 -0.13 -7.07
N PRO A 94 16.50 0.03 -7.58
CA PRO A 94 17.67 -0.17 -6.75
C PRO A 94 17.54 0.76 -5.54
N ILE A 95 17.64 0.19 -4.34
CA ILE A 95 17.97 0.98 -3.16
C ILE A 95 19.40 1.40 -3.43
N ASP A 96 19.62 2.56 -4.05
CA ASP A 96 20.95 3.16 -4.13
C ASP A 96 21.30 3.61 -2.71
N PRO A 97 22.19 2.92 -1.97
CA PRO A 97 22.55 3.30 -0.61
C PRO A 97 23.41 4.58 -0.56
N ASP A 98 23.60 5.25 -1.70
CA ASP A 98 24.56 6.35 -1.92
C ASP A 98 23.86 7.69 -2.22
N LYS A 99 22.52 7.75 -2.14
CA LYS A 99 21.74 8.99 -2.31
C LYS A 99 21.27 9.62 -0.99
N ASP A 100 22.10 9.54 0.04
CA ASP A 100 22.10 10.49 1.13
C ASP A 100 23.53 11.06 1.21
N VAL A 101 23.71 12.22 0.56
CA VAL A 101 24.94 13.04 0.59
C VAL A 101 25.05 13.81 1.89
#